data_AF-A0A833X537-F1
#
_entry.id   AF-A0A833X537-F1
#
_cell.length_a   1.000
_cell.length_b   1.000
_cell.length_c   1.000
_cell.angle_alpha   90.00
_cell.angle_beta   90.00
_cell.angle_gamma   90.00
#
_symmetry.space_group_name_H-M   'P 1'
#
loop_
_entity.id
_entity.type
_entity.pdbx_description
1 polymer ?
#
loop_
_entity_poly.entity_id
_entity_poly.type
_entity_poly.pdbx_seq_one_letter_code
_entity_poly.pdbx_strand_id
1 'polypeptide(L)'
;MSSTQRSEGMNAFFDDYINSKTTLKQFVDQYDNALRRKNENELAADFSSFHTQIPCITFYGIERQFQAVYTNAKFKEVQEELRGLIYCCASMVRSKGGIFTYHVADQVQVMDGFRKSTKYVVEFNEEECEASCTCHLFAFKGILCIHAIRVMTLHDKEEVPAKYILDRWRKDLKRDYTLVQSSRDDLSYSPNAHRMNKLNKAFYEISSIASTSDEGCAKLMTQLSKLKLEWVEVQPVCDNHSTESLRVTKGPEKLKSPVAARSKGRPVSKRKQSSAEKAVNRLKARKTQRLSQNRSRLDRNVVADVGSLSLPEHDFPRASTAQSAMVQPFFQLLDDVNSYATPTPISDHGSFCNPS
;
A
#
# COMPACT_ATOMS: atom_id res chain seq x y z
N MET A 1 -2.87 -17.47 6.78
CA MET A 1 -3.24 -17.62 5.34
C MET A 1 -1.95 -17.72 4.53
N SER A 2 -1.93 -18.44 3.40
CA SER A 2 -0.80 -18.44 2.46
C SER A 2 -1.18 -17.58 1.26
N SER A 3 -0.32 -16.65 0.83
CA SER A 3 -0.69 -15.52 -0.05
C SER A 3 -0.33 -15.73 -1.52
N THR A 4 -0.59 -16.93 -2.05
CA THR A 4 -0.35 -17.27 -3.46
C THR A 4 -1.30 -16.57 -4.45
N GLN A 5 -2.41 -16.00 -3.96
CA GLN A 5 -3.40 -15.23 -4.73
C GLN A 5 -2.80 -14.17 -5.69
N ARG A 6 -1.68 -13.52 -5.30
CA ARG A 6 -1.02 -12.52 -6.16
C ARG A 6 -0.33 -13.14 -7.37
N SER A 7 0.26 -14.33 -7.21
CA SER A 7 0.82 -15.11 -8.33
C SER A 7 -0.27 -15.83 -9.11
N GLU A 8 -1.33 -16.32 -8.47
CA GLU A 8 -2.45 -16.99 -9.14
C GLU A 8 -3.15 -16.04 -10.11
N GLY A 9 -3.49 -14.82 -9.68
CA GLY A 9 -4.11 -13.80 -10.54
C GLY A 9 -3.18 -13.27 -11.64
N MET A 10 -1.85 -13.26 -11.42
CA MET A 10 -0.88 -12.92 -12.48
C MET A 10 -0.71 -14.04 -13.49
N ASN A 11 -0.72 -15.30 -13.06
CA ASN A 11 -0.62 -16.45 -13.96
C ASN A 11 -1.89 -16.58 -14.83
N ALA A 12 -3.07 -16.47 -14.22
CA ALA A 12 -4.36 -16.55 -14.92
C ALA A 12 -4.52 -15.50 -16.04
N PHE A 13 -3.87 -14.33 -15.91
CA PHE A 13 -3.83 -13.32 -16.97
C PHE A 13 -2.97 -13.73 -18.18
N PHE A 14 -1.95 -14.58 -17.98
CA PHE A 14 -1.05 -15.06 -19.01
C PHE A 14 -1.34 -16.48 -19.51
N ASP A 15 -2.20 -17.26 -18.84
CA ASP A 15 -2.48 -18.66 -19.20
C ASP A 15 -3.06 -18.81 -20.62
N ASP A 16 -3.85 -17.84 -21.10
CA ASP A 16 -4.36 -17.78 -22.49
C ASP A 16 -3.25 -17.48 -23.54
N TYR A 17 -2.12 -16.93 -23.12
CA TYR A 17 -1.05 -16.41 -23.98
C TYR A 17 0.22 -17.28 -23.96
N ILE A 18 0.52 -17.91 -22.82
CA ILE A 18 1.79 -18.56 -22.52
C ILE A 18 1.54 -19.92 -21.89
N ASN A 19 2.06 -20.97 -22.55
CA ASN A 19 2.00 -22.36 -22.08
C ASN A 19 3.40 -23.00 -22.03
N SER A 20 3.47 -24.26 -21.61
CA SER A 20 4.72 -25.03 -21.45
C SER A 20 5.50 -25.34 -22.73
N LYS A 21 4.94 -25.03 -23.92
CA LYS A 21 5.56 -25.23 -25.24
C LYS A 21 6.02 -23.91 -25.90
N THR A 22 5.66 -22.76 -25.34
CA THR A 22 6.00 -21.43 -25.89
C THR A 22 7.51 -21.24 -25.92
N THR A 23 8.09 -20.94 -27.09
CA THR A 23 9.52 -20.65 -27.20
C THR A 23 9.84 -19.26 -26.62
N LEU A 24 11.11 -18.99 -26.27
CA LEU A 24 11.52 -17.70 -25.71
C LEU A 24 11.20 -16.51 -26.63
N LYS A 25 11.25 -16.68 -27.96
CA LYS A 25 10.83 -15.63 -28.89
C LYS A 25 9.31 -15.38 -28.76
N GLN A 26 8.51 -16.44 -28.94
CA GLN A 26 7.06 -16.36 -28.84
C GLN A 26 6.57 -15.84 -27.49
N PHE A 27 7.31 -16.11 -26.40
CA PHE A 27 7.03 -15.54 -25.08
C PHE A 27 7.11 -14.01 -25.07
N VAL A 28 8.09 -13.41 -25.74
CA VAL A 28 8.19 -11.94 -25.86
C VAL A 28 7.02 -11.41 -26.69
N ASP A 29 6.79 -12.00 -27.86
CA ASP A 29 5.70 -11.62 -28.77
C ASP A 29 4.34 -11.70 -28.07
N GLN A 30 4.08 -12.75 -27.29
CA GLN A 30 2.81 -12.95 -26.57
C GLN A 30 2.68 -12.14 -25.28
N TYR A 31 3.78 -11.86 -24.58
CA TYR A 31 3.78 -10.94 -23.43
C TYR A 31 3.35 -9.54 -23.86
N ASP A 32 3.83 -9.07 -25.03
CA ASP A 32 3.47 -7.77 -25.59
C ASP A 32 2.02 -7.73 -26.10
N ASN A 33 1.53 -8.82 -26.71
CA ASN A 33 0.11 -8.96 -27.04
C ASN A 33 -0.79 -8.89 -25.79
N ALA A 34 -0.42 -9.61 -24.72
CA ALA A 34 -1.18 -9.60 -23.46
C ALA A 34 -1.21 -8.19 -22.83
N LEU A 35 -0.06 -7.52 -22.76
CA LEU A 35 0.03 -6.16 -22.21
C LEU A 35 -0.77 -5.15 -23.06
N ARG A 36 -0.68 -5.22 -24.40
CA ARG A 36 -1.50 -4.39 -25.29
C ARG A 36 -2.99 -4.65 -25.05
N ARG A 37 -3.40 -5.92 -24.98
CA ARG A 37 -4.81 -6.29 -24.76
C ARG A 37 -5.33 -5.81 -23.41
N LYS A 38 -4.48 -5.76 -22.38
CA LYS A 38 -4.80 -5.13 -21.10
C LYS A 38 -5.02 -3.62 -21.25
N ASN A 39 -4.13 -2.90 -21.93
CA ASN A 39 -4.25 -1.46 -22.16
C ASN A 39 -5.52 -1.13 -22.97
N GLU A 40 -5.84 -1.92 -24.01
CA GLU A 40 -7.09 -1.82 -24.77
C GLU A 40 -8.33 -1.98 -23.87
N ASN A 41 -8.34 -3.00 -23.01
CA ASN A 41 -9.46 -3.26 -22.10
C ASN A 41 -9.61 -2.16 -21.03
N GLU A 42 -8.50 -1.59 -20.53
CA GLU A 42 -8.51 -0.48 -19.57
C GLU A 42 -9.05 0.80 -20.23
N LEU A 43 -8.59 1.13 -21.44
CA LEU A 43 -9.11 2.26 -22.23
C LEU A 43 -10.60 2.12 -22.55
N ALA A 44 -11.05 0.91 -22.91
CA ALA A 44 -12.47 0.64 -23.14
C ALA A 44 -13.31 0.79 -21.86
N ALA A 45 -12.81 0.32 -20.71
CA ALA A 45 -13.50 0.41 -19.43
C ALA A 45 -13.56 1.85 -18.86
N ASP A 46 -12.50 2.63 -19.01
CA ASP A 46 -12.50 4.06 -18.69
C ASP A 46 -13.45 4.82 -19.64
N PHE A 47 -13.38 4.59 -20.96
CA PHE A 47 -14.31 5.19 -21.93
C PHE A 47 -15.78 4.89 -21.58
N SER A 48 -16.11 3.63 -21.28
CA SER A 48 -17.46 3.25 -20.83
C SER A 48 -17.84 3.92 -19.49
N SER A 49 -16.88 4.15 -18.58
CA SER A 49 -17.14 4.81 -17.30
C SER A 49 -17.49 6.29 -17.45
N PHE A 50 -16.97 6.98 -18.48
CA PHE A 50 -17.33 8.36 -18.81
C PHE A 50 -18.63 8.45 -19.63
N HIS A 51 -18.83 7.57 -20.63
CA HIS A 51 -19.89 7.73 -21.64
C HIS A 51 -21.12 6.83 -21.42
N THR A 52 -21.15 6.01 -20.37
CA THR A 52 -22.29 5.14 -20.06
C THR A 52 -22.60 5.20 -18.57
N GLN A 53 -23.71 5.83 -18.20
CA GLN A 53 -24.17 5.89 -16.82
C GLN A 53 -24.98 4.64 -16.48
N ILE A 54 -24.55 3.87 -15.47
CA ILE A 54 -25.33 2.75 -14.92
C ILE A 54 -26.44 3.36 -14.05
N PRO A 55 -27.73 3.03 -14.25
CA PRO A 55 -28.82 3.59 -13.45
C PRO A 55 -28.72 3.14 -11.98
N CYS A 56 -29.15 4.00 -11.06
CA CYS A 56 -29.29 3.65 -9.65
C CYS A 56 -30.37 2.56 -9.46
N ILE A 57 -30.19 1.70 -8.46
CA ILE A 57 -31.18 0.69 -8.05
C ILE A 57 -31.99 1.10 -6.81
N THR A 58 -31.54 2.13 -6.10
CA THR A 58 -32.24 2.76 -4.97
C THR A 58 -32.45 4.27 -5.23
N PHE A 59 -33.16 4.93 -4.31
CA PHE A 59 -33.34 6.38 -4.33
C PHE A 59 -32.35 7.15 -3.43
N TYR A 60 -31.47 6.45 -2.69
CA TYR A 60 -30.52 7.07 -1.77
C TYR A 60 -29.49 7.95 -2.50
N GLY A 61 -29.29 9.18 -2.01
CA GLY A 61 -28.29 10.12 -2.52
C GLY A 61 -26.86 9.54 -2.50
N ILE A 62 -26.53 8.71 -1.50
CA ILE A 62 -25.23 8.02 -1.41
C ILE A 62 -24.96 7.19 -2.67
N GLU A 63 -25.98 6.53 -3.24
CA GLU A 63 -25.82 5.81 -4.51
C GLU A 63 -25.54 6.77 -5.66
N ARG A 64 -26.27 7.90 -5.74
CA ARG A 64 -26.09 8.92 -6.78
C ARG A 64 -24.70 9.59 -6.69
N GLN A 65 -24.20 9.84 -5.48
CA GLN A 65 -22.87 10.40 -5.23
C GLN A 65 -21.78 9.45 -5.77
N PHE A 66 -21.87 8.15 -5.45
CA PHE A 66 -20.96 7.15 -6.01
C PHE A 66 -21.15 6.93 -7.52
N GLN A 67 -22.36 7.02 -8.05
CA GLN A 67 -22.66 6.93 -9.50
C GLN A 67 -21.96 8.06 -10.28
N ALA A 68 -22.00 9.28 -9.75
CA ALA A 68 -21.36 10.44 -10.36
C ALA A 68 -19.83 10.32 -10.40
N VAL A 69 -19.22 9.82 -9.32
CA VAL A 69 -17.77 9.91 -9.10
C VAL A 69 -16.98 8.63 -9.42
N TYR A 70 -17.55 7.43 -9.24
CA TYR A 70 -16.81 6.17 -9.44
C TYR A 70 -16.86 5.63 -10.88
N THR A 71 -15.82 4.87 -11.22
CA THR A 71 -15.77 4.01 -12.41
C THR A 71 -16.90 2.98 -12.41
N ASN A 72 -17.39 2.59 -13.60
CA ASN A 72 -18.54 1.70 -13.74
C ASN A 72 -18.33 0.31 -13.13
N ALA A 73 -17.09 -0.20 -13.12
CA ALA A 73 -16.77 -1.45 -12.44
C ALA A 73 -16.92 -1.31 -10.92
N LYS A 74 -16.50 -0.17 -10.34
CA LYS A 74 -16.52 0.03 -8.89
C LYS A 74 -17.89 0.45 -8.36
N PHE A 75 -18.64 1.22 -9.14
CA PHE A 75 -20.05 1.51 -8.83
C PHE A 75 -20.90 0.24 -8.77
N LYS A 76 -20.65 -0.78 -9.61
CA LYS A 76 -21.32 -2.09 -9.49
C LYS A 76 -21.03 -2.82 -8.17
N GLU A 77 -19.83 -2.68 -7.60
CA GLU A 77 -19.56 -3.21 -6.25
C GLU A 77 -20.37 -2.46 -5.18
N VAL A 78 -20.50 -1.12 -5.28
CA VAL A 78 -21.36 -0.32 -4.39
C VAL A 78 -22.82 -0.74 -4.50
N GLN A 79 -23.31 -0.99 -5.72
CA GLN A 79 -24.68 -1.48 -5.93
C GLN A 79 -24.92 -2.87 -5.31
N GLU A 80 -23.91 -3.74 -5.23
CA GLU A 80 -24.07 -5.03 -4.56
C GLU A 80 -24.19 -4.88 -3.04
N GLU A 81 -23.42 -3.95 -2.44
CA GLU A 81 -23.59 -3.60 -1.02
C GLU A 81 -24.98 -2.97 -0.77
N LEU A 82 -25.48 -2.14 -1.68
CA LEU A 82 -26.84 -1.56 -1.60
C LEU A 82 -27.95 -2.61 -1.74
N ARG A 83 -27.78 -3.65 -2.59
CA ARG A 83 -28.71 -4.81 -2.65
C ARG A 83 -28.78 -5.52 -1.29
N GLY A 84 -27.66 -5.62 -0.58
CA GLY A 84 -27.60 -6.21 0.76
C GLY A 84 -28.47 -5.54 1.82
N LEU A 85 -28.89 -4.27 1.63
CA LEU A 85 -29.74 -3.55 2.57
C LEU A 85 -31.09 -4.26 2.85
N ILE A 86 -31.64 -5.01 1.88
CA ILE A 86 -32.90 -5.76 2.05
C ILE A 86 -32.78 -6.95 3.02
N TYR A 87 -31.55 -7.35 3.35
CA TYR A 87 -31.21 -8.45 4.27
C TYR A 87 -30.56 -7.95 5.57
N CYS A 88 -30.56 -6.63 5.78
CA CYS A 88 -29.79 -5.92 6.82
C CYS A 88 -30.73 -5.19 7.80
N CYS A 89 -30.80 -5.68 9.04
CA CYS A 89 -31.58 -5.06 10.11
C CYS A 89 -30.65 -4.43 11.15
N ALA A 90 -30.80 -3.13 11.42
CA ALA A 90 -29.99 -2.41 12.41
C ALA A 90 -30.83 -2.03 13.64
N SER A 91 -30.21 -1.98 14.80
CA SER A 91 -30.81 -1.54 16.07
C SER A 91 -29.79 -0.76 16.88
N MET A 92 -30.15 0.46 17.29
CA MET A 92 -29.32 1.28 18.15
C MET A 92 -29.26 0.66 19.55
N VAL A 93 -28.06 0.57 20.13
CA VAL A 93 -27.83 0.02 21.48
C VAL A 93 -27.14 1.00 22.43
N ARG A 94 -26.62 2.13 21.90
CA ARG A 94 -26.05 3.22 22.68
C ARG A 94 -26.09 4.53 21.89
N SER A 95 -26.32 5.64 22.58
CA SER A 95 -25.93 6.97 22.13
C SER A 95 -25.17 7.66 23.27
N LYS A 96 -24.08 8.36 22.96
CA LYS A 96 -23.33 9.19 23.90
C LYS A 96 -22.52 10.25 23.14
N GLY A 97 -22.93 11.52 23.24
CA GLY A 97 -22.18 12.68 22.73
C GLY A 97 -21.87 12.60 21.24
N GLY A 98 -22.90 12.66 20.39
CA GLY A 98 -22.77 12.58 18.92
C GLY A 98 -22.43 11.18 18.37
N ILE A 99 -21.96 10.25 19.22
CA ILE A 99 -21.58 8.90 18.82
C ILE A 99 -22.68 7.89 19.15
N PHE A 100 -23.10 7.13 18.14
CA PHE A 100 -24.14 6.11 18.20
C PHE A 100 -23.55 4.73 17.93
N THR A 101 -23.83 3.76 18.80
CA THR A 101 -23.45 2.35 18.59
C THR A 101 -24.67 1.56 18.14
N TYR A 102 -24.57 0.88 17.01
CA TYR A 102 -25.58 0.00 16.43
C TYR A 102 -25.12 -1.46 16.44
N HIS A 103 -26.05 -2.37 16.72
CA HIS A 103 -25.96 -3.75 16.29
C HIS A 103 -26.67 -3.93 14.96
N VAL A 104 -25.98 -4.50 13.98
CA VAL A 104 -26.50 -4.75 12.64
C VAL A 104 -26.48 -6.25 12.38
N ALA A 105 -27.67 -6.82 12.15
CA ALA A 105 -27.88 -8.21 11.80
C ALA A 105 -28.02 -8.35 10.28
N ASP A 106 -27.18 -9.20 9.70
CA ASP A 106 -27.01 -9.38 8.26
C ASP A 106 -27.24 -10.87 7.91
N GLN A 107 -28.14 -11.17 6.97
CA GLN A 107 -28.40 -12.54 6.52
C GLN A 107 -27.46 -12.96 5.38
N VAL A 108 -26.23 -13.31 5.74
CA VAL A 108 -25.25 -13.87 4.80
C VAL A 108 -25.71 -15.25 4.31
N GLN A 109 -25.77 -15.45 2.99
CA GLN A 109 -26.03 -16.75 2.40
C GLN A 109 -24.78 -17.64 2.52
N VAL A 110 -24.97 -18.85 3.04
CA VAL A 110 -23.95 -19.91 3.13
C VAL A 110 -24.18 -20.90 1.99
N MET A 111 -23.23 -21.80 1.74
CA MET A 111 -23.46 -22.95 0.85
C MET A 111 -24.68 -23.77 1.30
N ASP A 112 -25.24 -24.51 0.35
CA ASP A 112 -26.44 -25.34 0.52
C ASP A 112 -27.72 -24.55 0.86
N GLY A 113 -27.73 -23.24 0.57
CA GLY A 113 -28.92 -22.37 0.62
C GLY A 113 -29.29 -21.85 2.00
N PHE A 114 -28.63 -22.32 3.06
CA PHE A 114 -28.85 -21.84 4.43
C PHE A 114 -28.43 -20.37 4.57
N ARG A 115 -29.28 -19.57 5.23
CA ARG A 115 -28.96 -18.18 5.61
C ARG A 115 -28.44 -18.15 7.04
N LYS A 116 -27.28 -17.53 7.26
CA LYS A 116 -26.72 -17.29 8.59
C LYS A 116 -26.85 -15.81 8.94
N SER A 117 -27.65 -15.50 9.96
CA SER A 117 -27.58 -14.16 10.56
C SER A 117 -26.24 -13.99 11.27
N THR A 118 -25.46 -13.01 10.81
CA THR A 118 -24.22 -12.56 11.43
C THR A 118 -24.46 -11.17 12.03
N LYS A 119 -23.92 -10.91 13.22
CA LYS A 119 -24.06 -9.62 13.90
C LYS A 119 -22.76 -8.84 13.81
N TYR A 120 -22.86 -7.60 13.36
CA TYR A 120 -21.79 -6.63 13.29
C TYR A 120 -22.08 -5.47 14.24
N VAL A 121 -21.03 -4.86 14.78
CA VAL A 121 -21.10 -3.56 15.45
C VAL A 121 -20.72 -2.49 14.43
N VAL A 122 -21.50 -1.41 14.41
CA VAL A 122 -21.20 -0.14 13.75
C VAL A 122 -21.17 0.95 14.80
N GLU A 123 -20.16 1.79 14.78
CA GLU A 123 -20.10 3.04 15.54
C GLU A 123 -20.17 4.20 14.55
N PHE A 124 -21.10 5.12 14.78
CA PHE A 124 -21.38 6.26 13.90
C PHE A 124 -21.23 7.58 14.66
N ASN A 125 -20.32 8.44 14.22
CA ASN A 125 -20.25 9.83 14.64
C ASN A 125 -21.12 10.67 13.70
N GLU A 126 -22.15 11.31 14.24
CA GLU A 126 -23.10 12.11 13.46
C GLU A 126 -22.54 13.45 12.98
N GLU A 127 -21.65 14.08 13.74
CA GLU A 127 -21.02 15.37 13.39
C GLU A 127 -20.04 15.19 12.21
N GLU A 128 -19.19 14.17 12.28
CA GLU A 128 -18.19 13.81 11.28
C GLU A 128 -18.72 12.92 10.13
N CYS A 129 -20.02 12.59 10.18
CA CYS A 129 -20.70 11.57 9.35
C CYS A 129 -19.81 10.33 9.11
N GLU A 130 -19.23 9.81 10.20
CA GLU A 130 -18.21 8.75 10.15
C GLU A 130 -18.76 7.44 10.70
N ALA A 131 -18.84 6.41 9.85
CA ALA A 131 -19.22 5.05 10.21
C ALA A 131 -17.98 4.12 10.25
N SER A 132 -17.64 3.64 11.45
CA SER A 132 -16.69 2.55 11.67
C SER A 132 -17.46 1.23 11.80
N CYS A 133 -17.04 0.18 11.08
CA CYS A 133 -17.69 -1.13 11.16
C CYS A 133 -16.70 -2.28 11.34
N THR A 134 -17.05 -3.18 12.25
CA THR A 134 -16.35 -4.44 12.57
C THR A 134 -16.24 -5.45 11.42
N CYS A 135 -16.91 -5.26 10.28
CA CYS A 135 -16.66 -6.05 9.07
C CYS A 135 -15.39 -5.60 8.31
N HIS A 136 -14.88 -4.39 8.61
CA HIS A 136 -13.69 -3.76 8.03
C HIS A 136 -13.63 -3.70 6.49
N LEU A 137 -14.77 -3.80 5.80
CA LEU A 137 -14.82 -3.81 4.32
C LEU A 137 -14.19 -2.56 3.70
N PHE A 138 -14.37 -1.38 4.30
CA PHE A 138 -13.76 -0.16 3.80
C PHE A 138 -12.23 -0.21 3.84
N ALA A 139 -11.64 -0.71 4.93
CA ALA A 139 -10.20 -0.91 5.03
C ALA A 139 -9.66 -2.00 4.06
N PHE A 140 -10.48 -2.97 3.67
CA PHE A 140 -10.08 -4.09 2.80
C PHE A 140 -10.30 -3.83 1.29
N LYS A 141 -11.46 -3.29 0.90
CA LYS A 141 -11.88 -3.04 -0.49
C LYS A 141 -11.90 -1.55 -0.88
N GLY A 142 -11.90 -0.62 0.09
CA GLY A 142 -12.17 0.80 -0.18
C GLY A 142 -13.61 1.09 -0.58
N ILE A 143 -14.59 0.38 -0.01
CA ILE A 143 -16.04 0.61 -0.18
C ILE A 143 -16.71 0.53 1.20
N LEU A 144 -17.69 1.40 1.45
CA LEU A 144 -18.57 1.31 2.62
C LEU A 144 -19.43 0.05 2.57
N CYS A 145 -19.37 -0.77 3.63
CA CYS A 145 -20.21 -1.96 3.75
C CYS A 145 -21.70 -1.66 3.89
N ILE A 146 -22.53 -2.67 3.61
CA ILE A 146 -23.99 -2.64 3.85
C ILE A 146 -24.35 -2.14 5.26
N HIS A 147 -23.54 -2.46 6.28
CA HIS A 147 -23.82 -2.12 7.68
C HIS A 147 -23.61 -0.63 7.96
N ALA A 148 -22.55 -0.03 7.39
CA ALA A 148 -22.25 1.38 7.50
C ALA A 148 -23.25 2.23 6.70
N ILE A 149 -23.55 1.82 5.46
CA ILE A 149 -24.58 2.45 4.64
C ILE A 149 -25.93 2.38 5.36
N ARG A 150 -26.30 1.23 5.94
CA ARG A 150 -27.57 1.08 6.68
C ARG A 150 -27.70 2.09 7.82
N VAL A 151 -26.63 2.34 8.58
CA VAL A 151 -26.66 3.32 9.67
C VAL A 151 -26.71 4.75 9.13
N MET A 152 -25.95 5.08 8.07
CA MET A 152 -26.05 6.39 7.40
C MET A 152 -27.47 6.67 6.89
N THR A 153 -28.14 5.68 6.28
CA THR A 153 -29.55 5.77 5.83
C THR A 153 -30.58 5.76 6.97
N LEU A 154 -30.17 5.57 8.23
CA LEU A 154 -31.04 5.72 9.42
C LEU A 154 -30.84 7.06 10.13
N HIS A 155 -29.85 7.84 9.72
CA HIS A 155 -29.60 9.22 10.15
C HIS A 155 -29.85 10.22 9.00
N ASP A 156 -30.64 9.80 8.00
CA ASP A 156 -31.04 10.56 6.79
C ASP A 156 -29.85 11.25 6.07
N LYS A 157 -28.70 10.59 6.03
CA LYS A 157 -27.49 11.10 5.37
C LYS A 157 -27.54 10.79 3.87
N GLU A 158 -27.82 11.80 3.06
CA GLU A 158 -27.87 11.69 1.60
C GLU A 158 -26.49 11.67 0.92
N GLU A 159 -25.41 12.04 1.63
CA GLU A 159 -24.04 12.04 1.11
C GLU A 159 -23.04 11.52 2.14
N VAL A 160 -21.94 10.93 1.66
CA VAL A 160 -20.81 10.52 2.51
C VAL A 160 -19.66 11.53 2.42
N PRO A 161 -18.92 11.78 3.52
CA PRO A 161 -17.74 12.66 3.47
C PRO A 161 -16.65 12.14 2.52
N ALA A 162 -15.87 13.06 1.96
CA ALA A 162 -14.83 12.77 0.97
C ALA A 162 -13.81 11.69 1.39
N LYS A 163 -13.59 11.47 2.69
CA LYS A 163 -12.76 10.37 3.23
C LYS A 163 -13.19 8.96 2.77
N TYR A 164 -14.44 8.79 2.32
CA TYR A 164 -14.96 7.55 1.75
C TYR A 164 -14.90 7.45 0.22
N ILE A 165 -14.54 8.54 -0.46
CA ILE A 165 -14.45 8.65 -1.93
C ILE A 165 -12.98 8.57 -2.34
N LEU A 166 -12.49 7.34 -2.57
CA LEU A 166 -11.06 7.12 -2.80
C LEU A 166 -10.64 7.37 -4.24
N ASP A 167 -9.59 8.17 -4.44
CA ASP A 167 -9.07 8.58 -5.76
C ASP A 167 -8.71 7.41 -6.71
N ARG A 168 -8.34 6.25 -6.15
CA ARG A 168 -8.12 5.01 -6.90
C ARG A 168 -9.36 4.55 -7.71
N TRP A 169 -10.56 4.89 -7.23
CA TRP A 169 -11.84 4.42 -7.76
C TRP A 169 -12.57 5.46 -8.63
N ARG A 170 -12.14 6.72 -8.52
CA ARG A 170 -12.59 7.86 -9.32
C ARG A 170 -12.39 7.60 -10.81
N LYS A 171 -13.34 8.08 -11.62
CA LYS A 171 -13.23 8.11 -13.09
C LYS A 171 -12.74 9.46 -13.60
N ASP A 172 -13.12 10.53 -12.93
CA ASP A 172 -12.81 11.93 -13.23
C ASP A 172 -11.31 12.26 -13.10
N LEU A 173 -10.57 11.50 -12.30
CA LEU A 173 -9.11 11.63 -12.19
C LEU A 173 -8.36 10.94 -13.33
N LYS A 174 -7.62 11.74 -14.10
CA LYS A 174 -6.58 11.25 -15.02
C LYS A 174 -5.42 10.69 -14.21
N ARG A 175 -5.07 9.42 -14.43
CA ARG A 175 -4.04 8.70 -13.68
C ARG A 175 -2.68 8.91 -14.36
N ASP A 176 -1.69 9.47 -13.66
CA ASP A 176 -0.41 9.89 -14.26
C ASP A 176 0.34 8.79 -15.02
N TYR A 177 0.16 7.51 -14.67
CA TYR A 177 0.77 6.41 -15.42
C TYR A 177 0.28 6.31 -16.87
N THR A 178 -0.89 6.87 -17.20
CA THR A 178 -1.38 6.99 -18.60
C THR A 178 -0.60 8.03 -19.42
N LEU A 179 0.22 8.87 -18.79
CA LEU A 179 1.13 9.82 -19.42
C LEU A 179 2.54 9.24 -19.60
N VAL A 180 2.87 8.16 -18.87
CA VAL A 180 4.15 7.45 -18.97
C VAL A 180 4.09 6.45 -20.13
N GLN A 181 4.48 6.93 -21.31
CA GLN A 181 4.60 6.11 -22.51
C GLN A 181 5.50 4.88 -22.25
N SER A 182 5.00 3.66 -22.50
CA SER A 182 5.87 2.50 -22.64
C SER A 182 6.50 2.51 -24.04
N SER A 183 7.68 1.90 -24.18
CA SER A 183 8.37 1.76 -25.47
C SER A 183 7.69 0.80 -26.45
N ARG A 184 6.47 0.33 -26.15
CA ARG A 184 5.70 -0.67 -26.91
C ARG A 184 4.27 -0.22 -27.22
N ASP A 185 3.90 0.99 -26.82
CA ASP A 185 2.61 1.59 -27.11
C ASP A 185 2.57 2.15 -28.54
N ASP A 186 1.90 1.41 -29.44
CA ASP A 186 1.45 1.92 -30.75
C ASP A 186 0.20 2.81 -30.60
N LEU A 187 0.18 3.64 -29.55
CA LEU A 187 -0.93 4.53 -29.18
C LEU A 187 -0.91 5.82 -30.01
N SER A 188 -0.87 5.64 -31.33
CA SER A 188 -1.05 6.69 -32.35
C SER A 188 -2.41 7.40 -32.25
N TYR A 189 -3.38 6.81 -31.52
CA TYR A 189 -4.79 7.22 -31.52
C TYR A 189 -5.25 8.16 -30.39
N SER A 190 -4.39 8.55 -29.44
CA SER A 190 -4.74 9.55 -28.42
C SER A 190 -4.10 10.92 -28.73
N PRO A 191 -4.88 11.95 -29.10
CA PRO A 191 -4.34 13.30 -29.33
C PRO A 191 -3.64 13.88 -28.10
N ASN A 192 -4.02 13.46 -26.89
CA ASN A 192 -3.34 13.83 -25.65
C ASN A 192 -1.99 13.13 -25.51
N ALA A 193 -1.90 11.83 -25.82
CA ALA A 193 -0.63 11.11 -25.80
C ALA A 193 0.35 11.66 -26.85
N HIS A 194 -0.13 12.02 -28.05
CA HIS A 194 0.70 12.65 -29.08
C HIS A 194 1.21 14.04 -28.64
N ARG A 195 0.34 14.88 -28.06
CA ARG A 195 0.75 16.17 -27.47
C ARG A 195 1.77 15.99 -26.34
N MET A 196 1.54 15.03 -25.43
CA MET A 196 2.44 14.72 -24.33
C MET A 196 3.80 14.19 -24.83
N ASN A 197 3.82 13.32 -25.85
CA ASN A 197 5.06 12.85 -26.48
C ASN A 197 5.88 14.01 -27.09
N LYS A 198 5.21 14.95 -27.77
CA LYS A 198 5.85 16.15 -28.33
C LYS A 198 6.43 17.05 -27.24
N LEU A 199 5.68 17.29 -26.15
CA LEU A 199 6.15 18.06 -25.00
C LEU A 199 7.34 17.37 -24.31
N ASN A 200 7.25 16.06 -24.04
CA ASN A 200 8.30 15.30 -23.37
C ASN A 200 9.61 15.25 -24.18
N LYS A 201 9.55 15.21 -25.52
CA LYS A 201 10.75 15.31 -26.38
C LYS A 201 11.44 16.66 -26.24
N ALA A 202 10.71 17.76 -26.47
CA ALA A 202 11.26 19.11 -26.32
C ALA A 202 11.76 19.38 -24.89
N PHE A 203 11.06 18.86 -23.88
CA PHE A 203 11.50 18.95 -22.50
C PHE A 203 12.76 18.12 -22.21
N TYR A 204 12.90 16.92 -22.79
CA TYR A 204 14.10 16.08 -22.64
C TYR A 204 15.33 16.75 -23.25
N GLU A 205 15.20 17.37 -24.43
CA GLU A 205 16.27 18.15 -25.07
C GLU A 205 16.77 19.27 -24.14
N ILE A 206 15.87 20.12 -23.65
CA ILE A 206 16.19 21.21 -22.72
C ILE A 206 16.76 20.67 -21.39
N SER A 207 16.19 19.57 -20.87
CA SER A 207 16.65 18.93 -19.63
C SER A 207 18.06 18.36 -19.77
N SER A 208 18.41 17.79 -20.92
CA SER A 208 19.75 17.26 -21.18
C SER A 208 20.81 18.36 -21.09
N ILE A 209 20.53 19.54 -21.68
CA ILE A 209 21.38 20.72 -21.62
C ILE A 209 21.45 21.25 -20.17
N ALA A 210 20.30 21.46 -19.53
CA ALA A 210 20.22 21.99 -18.17
C ALA A 210 20.92 21.09 -17.12
N SER A 211 20.90 19.76 -17.30
CA SER A 211 21.53 18.79 -16.40
C SER A 211 23.06 18.84 -16.36
N THR A 212 23.70 19.60 -17.27
CA THR A 212 25.16 19.75 -17.31
C THR A 212 25.71 20.70 -16.24
N SER A 213 24.85 21.47 -15.55
CA SER A 213 25.26 22.38 -14.48
C SER A 213 24.15 22.58 -13.44
N ASP A 214 24.53 22.73 -12.16
CA ASP A 214 23.58 23.00 -11.08
C ASP A 214 22.81 24.31 -11.31
N GLU A 215 23.48 25.33 -11.85
CA GLU A 215 22.86 26.61 -12.19
C GLU A 215 21.85 26.48 -13.35
N GLY A 216 22.15 25.68 -14.38
CA GLY A 216 21.22 25.36 -15.46
C GLY A 216 20.00 24.57 -14.98
N CYS A 217 20.22 23.59 -14.12
CA CYS A 217 19.18 22.81 -13.47
C CYS A 217 18.25 23.70 -12.60
N ALA A 218 18.82 24.55 -11.76
CA ALA A 218 18.07 25.49 -10.92
C ALA A 218 17.26 26.50 -11.76
N LYS A 219 17.85 27.04 -12.84
CA LYS A 219 17.16 27.92 -13.80
C LYS A 219 15.97 27.21 -14.45
N LEU A 220 16.14 25.98 -14.94
CA LEU A 220 15.06 25.20 -15.55
C LEU A 220 13.93 24.91 -14.54
N MET A 221 14.26 24.44 -13.34
CA MET A 221 13.27 24.17 -12.29
C MET A 221 12.49 25.43 -11.88
N THR A 222 13.14 26.59 -11.86
CA THR A 222 12.49 27.87 -11.58
C THR A 222 11.52 28.26 -12.69
N GLN A 223 11.92 28.13 -13.97
CA GLN A 223 11.06 28.43 -15.12
C GLN A 223 9.86 27.47 -15.21
N LEU A 224 10.07 26.17 -14.97
CA LEU A 224 8.98 25.19 -14.88
C LEU A 224 7.98 25.54 -13.77
N SER A 225 8.46 26.01 -12.62
CA SER A 225 7.61 26.42 -11.50
C SER A 225 6.78 27.66 -11.84
N LYS A 226 7.36 28.63 -12.56
CA LYS A 226 6.67 29.82 -13.07
C LYS A 226 5.58 29.45 -14.09
N LEU A 227 5.93 28.66 -15.10
CA LEU A 227 4.99 28.16 -16.11
C LEU A 227 3.86 27.35 -15.48
N LYS A 228 4.14 26.55 -14.45
CA LYS A 228 3.10 25.79 -13.73
C LYS A 228 2.07 26.71 -13.06
N LEU A 229 2.48 27.84 -12.50
CA LEU A 229 1.56 28.82 -11.91
C LEU A 229 0.71 29.49 -13.00
N GLU A 230 1.36 30.04 -14.03
CA GLU A 230 0.71 30.70 -15.17
C GLU A 230 -0.33 29.82 -15.87
N TRP A 231 -0.12 28.50 -15.93
CA TRP A 231 -1.03 27.57 -16.62
C TRP A 231 -2.14 27.02 -15.72
N VAL A 232 -2.06 27.19 -14.39
CA VAL A 232 -3.16 26.88 -13.46
C VAL A 232 -4.23 27.98 -13.52
N GLU A 233 -3.83 29.24 -13.69
CA GLU A 233 -4.74 30.40 -13.79
C GLU A 233 -5.60 30.43 -15.08
N VAL A 234 -5.30 29.57 -16.05
CA VAL A 234 -5.95 29.52 -17.38
C VAL A 234 -6.92 28.33 -17.54
N GLN A 235 -7.13 27.53 -16.48
CA GLN A 235 -8.28 26.61 -16.44
C GLN A 235 -9.57 27.39 -16.19
N PRO A 236 -10.66 27.17 -16.96
CA PRO A 236 -11.96 27.76 -16.64
C PRO A 236 -12.46 27.22 -15.29
N VAL A 237 -13.11 28.08 -14.50
CA VAL A 237 -13.61 27.71 -13.17
C VAL A 237 -14.79 26.74 -13.29
N CYS A 238 -14.51 25.45 -13.13
CA CYS A 238 -15.49 24.42 -12.82
C CYS A 238 -15.03 23.64 -11.57
N ASP A 239 -15.65 24.03 -10.45
CA ASP A 239 -15.64 23.44 -9.10
C ASP A 239 -14.33 23.39 -8.30
N ASN A 240 -14.51 23.63 -6.99
CA ASN A 240 -13.42 23.79 -6.02
C ASN A 240 -12.78 22.44 -5.68
N HIS A 241 -11.64 22.15 -6.29
CA HIS A 241 -10.74 21.11 -5.80
C HIS A 241 -9.50 21.70 -5.13
N SER A 242 -9.38 21.43 -3.83
CA SER A 242 -8.24 21.79 -3.01
C SER A 242 -6.94 21.31 -3.67
N THR A 243 -6.07 22.25 -4.03
CA THR A 243 -4.70 21.94 -4.49
C THR A 243 -3.84 21.51 -3.30
N GLU A 244 -4.11 20.31 -2.78
CA GLU A 244 -3.25 19.60 -1.83
C GLU A 244 -1.87 19.44 -2.50
N SER A 245 -0.91 20.22 -2.01
CA SER A 245 0.43 20.29 -2.59
C SER A 245 1.06 18.90 -2.63
N LEU A 246 1.72 18.54 -3.74
CA LEU A 246 2.49 17.31 -3.84
C LEU A 246 3.63 17.32 -2.82
N ARG A 247 3.35 16.84 -1.61
CA ARG A 247 4.36 16.47 -0.63
C ARG A 247 5.18 15.34 -1.24
N VAL A 248 6.34 15.70 -1.79
CA VAL A 248 7.39 14.75 -2.14
C VAL A 248 7.87 14.11 -0.83
N THR A 249 7.15 13.07 -0.40
CA THR A 249 7.57 12.22 0.71
C THR A 249 8.92 11.65 0.34
N LYS A 250 9.96 11.97 1.11
CA LYS A 250 11.31 11.44 0.90
C LYS A 250 11.21 9.93 0.74
N GLY A 251 11.63 9.42 -0.42
CA GLY A 251 11.45 8.02 -0.77
C GLY A 251 12.04 7.10 0.31
N PRO A 252 11.36 6.01 0.69
CA PRO A 252 11.81 5.15 1.78
C PRO A 252 13.20 4.59 1.48
N GLU A 253 14.03 4.48 2.52
CA GLU A 253 15.43 4.09 2.40
C GLU A 253 15.60 2.76 1.64
N LYS A 254 16.39 2.80 0.56
CA LYS A 254 17.02 1.65 -0.13
C LYS A 254 16.17 0.38 -0.12
N LEU A 255 15.23 0.28 -1.07
CA LEU A 255 14.42 -0.91 -1.35
C LEU A 255 15.26 -2.20 -1.29
N LYS A 256 15.19 -2.91 -0.15
CA LYS A 256 15.88 -4.20 0.04
C LYS A 256 15.11 -5.28 -0.71
N SER A 257 15.84 -6.19 -1.35
CA SER A 257 15.22 -7.38 -1.95
C SER A 257 14.43 -8.17 -0.90
N PRO A 258 13.26 -8.74 -1.24
CA PRO A 258 12.51 -9.58 -0.31
C PRO A 258 13.37 -10.72 0.25
N VAL A 259 13.23 -11.01 1.54
CA VAL A 259 13.94 -12.13 2.18
C VAL A 259 13.52 -13.42 1.46
N ALA A 260 14.51 -14.20 1.02
CA ALA A 260 14.31 -15.39 0.18
C ALA A 260 13.65 -16.54 0.97
N ALA A 261 12.33 -16.48 1.11
CA ALA A 261 11.53 -17.54 1.72
C ALA A 261 11.57 -18.83 0.88
N ARG A 262 11.73 -19.98 1.55
CA ARG A 262 11.67 -21.28 0.88
C ARG A 262 10.23 -21.60 0.46
N SER A 263 9.95 -21.59 -0.83
CA SER A 263 8.69 -22.13 -1.36
C SER A 263 8.61 -23.65 -1.13
N LYS A 264 7.47 -24.11 -0.60
CA LYS A 264 7.18 -25.56 -0.53
C LYS A 264 6.62 -26.01 -1.90
N GLY A 265 7.51 -26.40 -2.82
CA GLY A 265 7.11 -26.75 -4.19
C GLY A 265 8.03 -27.70 -4.97
N ARG A 266 9.15 -28.17 -4.41
CA ARG A 266 9.96 -29.26 -5.00
C ARG A 266 10.89 -29.88 -3.96
N PRO A 267 11.16 -31.20 -3.99
CA PRO A 267 12.38 -31.75 -3.41
C PRO A 267 13.61 -31.05 -4.02
N VAL A 268 14.73 -31.02 -3.30
CA VAL A 268 16.00 -30.46 -3.82
C VAL A 268 16.60 -31.41 -4.85
N SER A 269 16.00 -31.43 -6.05
CA SER A 269 16.56 -32.07 -7.23
C SER A 269 17.88 -31.37 -7.55
N LYS A 270 19.00 -32.00 -7.20
CA LYS A 270 20.35 -31.48 -7.48
C LYS A 270 20.40 -31.04 -8.96
N ARG A 271 20.75 -29.78 -9.23
CA ARG A 271 21.00 -29.26 -10.58
C ARG A 271 21.87 -30.29 -11.33
N LYS A 272 21.57 -30.59 -12.60
CA LYS A 272 22.41 -31.48 -13.42
C LYS A 272 23.83 -30.88 -13.51
N GLN A 273 24.72 -31.33 -12.63
CA GLN A 273 26.09 -30.85 -12.56
C GLN A 273 26.87 -31.30 -13.78
N SER A 274 27.64 -30.38 -14.38
CA SER A 274 28.51 -30.72 -15.51
C SER A 274 29.64 -31.66 -15.07
N SER A 275 30.26 -32.37 -16.01
CA SER A 275 31.40 -33.24 -15.69
C SER A 275 32.58 -32.45 -15.09
N ALA A 276 32.79 -31.20 -15.54
CA ALA A 276 33.77 -30.29 -14.96
C ALA A 276 33.42 -29.90 -13.51
N GLU A 277 32.17 -29.55 -13.22
CA GLU A 277 31.70 -29.21 -11.87
C GLU A 277 31.88 -30.40 -10.90
N LYS A 278 31.58 -31.62 -11.35
CA LYS A 278 31.82 -32.86 -10.59
C LYS A 278 33.31 -33.09 -10.29
N ALA A 279 34.19 -32.81 -11.26
CA ALA A 279 35.64 -32.93 -11.08
C ALA A 279 36.17 -31.91 -10.05
N VAL A 280 35.79 -30.63 -10.17
CA VAL A 280 36.17 -29.58 -9.22
C VAL A 280 35.71 -29.90 -7.80
N ASN A 281 34.47 -30.39 -7.64
CA ASN A 281 33.94 -30.76 -6.31
C ASN A 281 34.67 -31.97 -5.70
N ARG A 282 35.08 -32.96 -6.50
CA ARG A 282 35.94 -34.08 -6.04
C ARG A 282 37.32 -33.60 -5.59
N LEU A 283 37.92 -32.65 -6.30
CA LEU A 283 39.22 -32.05 -5.92
C LEU A 283 39.11 -31.25 -4.62
N LYS A 284 38.06 -30.44 -4.46
CA LYS A 284 37.78 -29.70 -3.22
C LYS A 284 37.62 -30.64 -2.02
N ALA A 285 36.80 -31.70 -2.16
CA ALA A 285 36.60 -32.69 -1.10
C ALA A 285 37.91 -33.38 -0.67
N ARG A 286 38.75 -33.78 -1.64
CA ARG A 286 40.08 -34.35 -1.36
C ARG A 286 41.02 -33.36 -0.63
N LYS A 287 40.96 -32.06 -0.95
CA LYS A 287 41.74 -31.03 -0.23
C LYS A 287 41.28 -30.89 1.22
N THR A 288 39.96 -30.82 1.47
CA THR A 288 39.41 -30.75 2.83
C THR A 288 39.76 -31.99 3.66
N GLN A 289 39.67 -33.19 3.07
CA GLN A 289 40.01 -34.45 3.76
C GLN A 289 41.49 -34.54 4.16
N ARG A 290 42.41 -34.06 3.29
CA ARG A 290 43.84 -33.95 3.63
C ARG A 290 44.09 -32.95 4.76
N LEU A 291 43.38 -31.81 4.77
CA LEU A 291 43.48 -30.81 5.85
C LEU A 291 43.01 -31.37 7.20
N SER A 292 41.90 -32.13 7.25
CA SER A 292 41.46 -32.79 8.48
C SER A 292 42.43 -33.87 8.96
N GLN A 293 43.00 -34.66 8.04
CA GLN A 293 44.01 -35.68 8.38
C GLN A 293 45.29 -35.07 8.95
N ASN A 294 45.79 -33.97 8.37
CA ASN A 294 46.96 -33.28 8.90
C ASN A 294 46.71 -32.68 10.29
N ARG A 295 45.52 -32.11 10.54
CA ARG A 295 45.15 -31.61 11.88
C ARG A 295 45.17 -32.75 12.91
N SER A 296 44.53 -33.88 12.61
CA SER A 296 44.52 -35.05 13.49
C SER A 296 45.89 -35.72 13.73
N ARG A 297 46.91 -35.37 12.94
CA ARG A 297 48.31 -35.79 13.17
C ARG A 297 49.06 -34.84 14.11
N LEU A 298 48.78 -33.54 14.05
CA LEU A 298 49.35 -32.56 14.99
C LEU A 298 48.84 -32.81 16.41
N ASP A 299 47.51 -32.98 16.56
CA ASP A 299 46.86 -33.17 17.86
C ASP A 299 47.35 -34.44 18.61
N ARG A 300 47.90 -35.44 17.90
CA ARG A 300 48.46 -36.67 18.50
C ARG A 300 49.90 -36.52 19.03
N ASN A 301 50.67 -35.57 18.53
CA ASN A 301 52.08 -35.42 18.92
C ASN A 301 52.28 -34.58 20.19
N VAL A 302 51.21 -33.98 20.74
CA VAL A 302 51.26 -33.09 21.91
C VAL A 302 50.98 -33.83 23.23
N VAL A 303 50.48 -35.07 23.17
CA VAL A 303 50.01 -35.85 24.35
C VAL A 303 50.99 -36.97 24.74
N ALA A 304 52.26 -36.84 24.35
CA ALA A 304 53.28 -37.91 24.47
C ALA A 304 54.52 -37.51 25.29
N ASP A 305 54.54 -36.32 25.89
CA ASP A 305 55.66 -35.81 26.69
C ASP A 305 55.13 -35.00 27.90
N VAL A 306 56.00 -34.78 28.90
CA VAL A 306 55.74 -34.19 30.22
C VAL A 306 54.81 -35.02 31.10
N GLY A 307 55.41 -35.96 31.83
CA GLY A 307 54.85 -36.50 33.08
C GLY A 307 55.67 -36.04 34.30
N SER A 308 55.02 -36.01 35.47
CA SER A 308 55.62 -35.78 36.80
C SER A 308 56.01 -34.34 37.16
N LEU A 309 55.24 -33.71 38.05
CA LEU A 309 55.66 -33.16 39.36
C LEU A 309 54.41 -32.73 40.18
N SER A 310 54.58 -32.43 41.48
CA SER A 310 53.55 -32.65 42.52
C SER A 310 52.82 -31.42 43.10
N LEU A 311 51.69 -31.71 43.77
CA LEU A 311 50.86 -30.82 44.63
C LEU A 311 51.63 -30.33 45.90
N PRO A 312 51.16 -29.28 46.63
CA PRO A 312 49.91 -29.24 47.45
C PRO A 312 48.84 -28.29 46.87
N GLU A 313 47.52 -28.49 46.97
CA GLU A 313 46.60 -28.68 48.13
C GLU A 313 46.30 -27.43 48.98
N HIS A 314 45.05 -26.94 48.90
CA HIS A 314 44.24 -26.43 50.03
C HIS A 314 42.76 -26.25 49.62
N ASP A 315 41.89 -25.91 50.58
CA ASP A 315 40.51 -26.41 50.67
C ASP A 315 39.33 -25.50 50.23
N PHE A 316 38.15 -26.13 50.22
CA PHE A 316 36.75 -25.66 50.21
C PHE A 316 36.44 -24.47 51.19
N PRO A 317 35.24 -23.81 51.17
CA PRO A 317 33.95 -24.24 50.61
C PRO A 317 33.07 -23.17 49.87
N ARG A 318 31.78 -23.52 49.74
CA ARG A 318 30.68 -23.02 48.89
C ARG A 318 29.83 -21.90 49.54
N ALA A 319 29.01 -21.23 48.70
CA ALA A 319 27.93 -20.26 49.04
C ALA A 319 28.38 -18.79 49.28
N SER A 320 27.52 -17.75 49.19
CA SER A 320 26.06 -17.69 48.98
C SER A 320 25.55 -16.47 48.18
N THR A 321 24.25 -16.53 47.87
CA THR A 321 23.25 -15.58 47.35
C THR A 321 23.42 -14.05 47.54
N ALA A 322 22.84 -13.30 46.57
CA ALA A 322 22.19 -11.96 46.66
C ALA A 322 22.93 -10.64 46.27
N GLN A 323 22.38 -10.03 45.20
CA GLN A 323 21.97 -8.62 45.05
C GLN A 323 22.95 -7.46 44.73
N SER A 324 22.39 -6.51 43.94
CA SER A 324 22.81 -5.12 43.70
C SER A 324 24.11 -4.85 42.92
N ALA A 325 24.26 -3.72 42.22
CA ALA A 325 23.27 -2.84 41.55
C ALA A 325 24.03 -1.85 40.62
N MET A 326 23.34 -1.29 39.62
CA MET A 326 23.84 -0.19 38.75
C MET A 326 25.09 -0.60 37.91
N VAL A 327 25.69 0.19 37.01
CA VAL A 327 25.54 1.61 36.64
C VAL A 327 25.53 1.75 35.11
N GLN A 328 24.68 2.62 34.57
CA GLN A 328 24.96 3.33 33.29
C GLN A 328 25.32 4.79 33.61
N PRO A 329 26.50 5.29 33.19
CA PRO A 329 26.63 6.68 32.78
C PRO A 329 26.01 6.82 31.37
N PHE A 330 25.24 7.85 31.00
CA PHE A 330 25.00 9.14 31.64
C PHE A 330 26.25 10.03 31.71
N PHE A 331 26.56 10.69 30.59
CA PHE A 331 26.55 12.16 30.54
C PHE A 331 25.72 12.58 29.29
N GLN A 332 24.82 13.57 29.26
CA GLN A 332 24.69 14.89 29.92
C GLN A 332 25.68 15.94 29.42
N LEU A 333 25.34 17.24 29.31
CA LEU A 333 24.05 17.98 29.40
C LEU A 333 24.26 19.40 28.78
N LEU A 334 23.24 20.25 28.87
CA LEU A 334 23.23 21.72 28.82
C LEU A 334 22.82 22.26 27.43
N ASP A 335 21.63 22.83 27.22
CA ASP A 335 20.74 23.69 28.07
C ASP A 335 21.31 25.14 28.22
N ASP A 336 20.56 26.21 28.49
CA ASP A 336 19.15 26.31 28.97
C ASP A 336 18.53 27.71 28.69
N VAL A 337 17.46 28.09 29.41
CA VAL A 337 16.86 29.44 29.63
C VAL A 337 15.84 29.90 28.56
N ASN A 338 14.62 30.38 28.85
CA ASN A 338 13.70 30.43 30.02
C ASN A 338 12.25 30.62 29.45
N SER A 339 11.12 30.24 30.06
CA SER A 339 10.32 30.87 31.16
C SER A 339 10.20 32.42 31.11
N TYR A 340 9.08 33.09 31.45
CA TYR A 340 8.01 32.92 32.45
C TYR A 340 6.68 33.57 31.90
N ALA A 341 5.45 33.05 32.07
CA ALA A 341 4.52 33.01 33.23
C ALA A 341 3.26 33.92 33.05
N THR A 342 2.16 33.56 33.74
CA THR A 342 0.78 34.15 33.77
C THR A 342 0.55 34.95 35.10
N PRO A 343 -0.56 35.71 35.39
CA PRO A 343 -1.96 35.57 34.92
C PRO A 343 -2.82 36.87 34.73
N THR A 344 -4.16 36.70 34.73
CA THR A 344 -5.33 37.61 34.53
C THR A 344 -5.71 38.47 35.78
N PRO A 345 -6.85 39.24 35.93
CA PRO A 345 -8.09 39.39 35.10
C PRO A 345 -8.72 40.84 35.03
N ILE A 346 -10.02 40.94 34.59
CA ILE A 346 -10.99 42.07 34.76
C ILE A 346 -10.76 43.32 33.85
N SER A 347 -11.74 44.08 33.31
CA SER A 347 -13.16 43.91 32.83
C SER A 347 -13.49 45.13 31.90
N ASP A 348 -14.69 45.61 31.50
CA ASP A 348 -16.13 45.38 31.78
C ASP A 348 -17.05 45.96 30.65
N HIS A 349 -18.39 45.87 30.80
CA HIS A 349 -19.49 46.43 29.95
C HIS A 349 -19.62 45.91 28.49
N GLY A 350 -20.81 45.83 27.86
CA GLY A 350 -22.19 45.95 28.37
C GLY A 350 -23.27 46.14 27.26
N SER A 351 -24.50 45.73 27.57
CA SER A 351 -25.79 46.29 27.04
C SER A 351 -26.31 46.05 25.61
N PHE A 352 -27.35 45.18 25.54
CA PHE A 352 -28.69 45.41 24.93
C PHE A 352 -29.03 45.23 23.41
N CYS A 353 -30.28 44.77 23.22
CA CYS A 353 -31.21 44.91 22.06
C CYS A 353 -31.07 44.06 20.77
N ASN A 354 -31.79 42.93 20.78
CA ASN A 354 -32.71 42.48 19.71
C ASN A 354 -33.95 43.43 19.61
N PRO A 355 -34.89 43.28 18.65
CA PRO A 355 -34.83 42.69 17.30
C PRO A 355 -35.51 43.57 16.21
N SER A 356 -35.43 43.16 14.94
CA SER A 356 -36.50 43.27 13.91
C SER A 356 -36.18 42.35 12.74
#